data_AF-A0A6P1DV30-F1
#
_entry.id   AF-A0A6P1DV30-F1
#
_cell.length_a   1.000
_cell.length_b   1.000
_cell.length_c   1.000
_cell.angle_alpha   90.00
_cell.angle_beta   90.00
_cell.angle_gamma   90.00
#
_symmetry.space_group_name_H-M   'P 1'
#
loop_
_entity.id
_entity.type
_entity.pdbx_description
1 polymer ?
#
loop_
_entity_poly.entity_id
_entity_poly.type
_entity_poly.pdbx_seq_one_letter_code
_entity_poly.pdbx_strand_id
1 'polypeptide(L)'
;MTQLISDLSDATNQMKQASLVDDWTLVERIQKRRAALLEQLVELAAEAPLSESEAEQLRSVRQLETEVASRAVARRQATGEALKRQQAGRPPKRKSRMQEAYEAPKRKR
;
A
#
# COMPACT_ATOMS: atom_id res chain seq x y z
N MET A 1 21.41 6.56 18.22
CA MET A 1 20.89 6.88 16.88
C MET A 1 21.22 5.78 15.87
N THR A 2 22.48 5.35 15.75
CA THR A 2 22.92 4.25 14.88
C THR A 2 22.14 2.93 15.04
N GLN A 3 21.88 2.46 16.26
CA GLN A 3 21.07 1.25 16.48
C GLN A 3 19.65 1.39 15.91
N LEU A 4 19.03 2.56 16.08
CA LEU A 4 17.67 2.82 15.60
C LEU A 4 17.60 2.80 14.07
N ILE A 5 18.63 3.32 13.41
CA ILE A 5 18.77 3.29 11.94
C ILE A 5 18.98 1.85 11.47
N SER A 6 19.76 1.05 12.20
CA SER A 6 19.92 -0.39 11.93
C SER A 6 18.57 -1.12 12.03
N ASP A 7 17.83 -0.92 13.13
CA ASP A 7 16.53 -1.53 13.33
C ASP A 7 15.51 -1.13 12.24
N LEU A 8 15.56 0.14 11.81
CA LEU A 8 14.74 0.64 10.70
C LEU A 8 15.15 -0.03 9.37
N SER A 9 16.44 -0.18 9.11
CA SER A 9 16.96 -0.88 7.93
C SER A 9 16.49 -2.33 7.88
N ASP A 10 16.63 -3.06 8.99
CA ASP A 10 16.21 -4.45 9.10
C ASP A 10 14.70 -4.61 8.91
N ALA A 11 13.90 -3.74 9.54
CA ALA A 11 12.47 -3.73 9.35
C ALA A 11 12.10 -3.44 7.88
N THR A 12 12.80 -2.53 7.21
CA THR A 12 12.54 -2.20 5.79
C THR A 12 12.94 -3.34 4.86
N ASN A 13 14.04 -4.03 5.15
CA ASN A 13 14.44 -5.25 4.45
C ASN A 13 13.40 -6.37 4.64
N GLN A 14 12.92 -6.58 5.86
CA GLN A 14 11.86 -7.55 6.13
C GLN A 14 10.57 -7.21 5.37
N MET A 15 10.22 -5.92 5.30
CA MET A 15 9.08 -5.43 4.52
C MET A 15 9.24 -5.74 3.03
N LYS A 16 10.45 -5.55 2.49
CA LYS A 16 10.79 -5.93 1.11
C LYS A 16 10.62 -7.43 0.87
N GLN A 17 11.14 -8.28 1.76
CA GLN A 17 10.97 -9.73 1.66
C GLN A 17 9.49 -10.15 1.72
N ALA A 18 8.70 -9.57 2.62
CA ALA A 18 7.26 -9.82 2.69
C ALA A 18 6.54 -9.41 1.39
N SER A 19 6.92 -8.27 0.80
CA SER A 19 6.36 -7.81 -0.48
C SER A 19 6.74 -8.70 -1.67
N LEU A 20 7.88 -9.40 -1.61
CA LEU A 20 8.33 -10.32 -2.65
C LEU A 20 7.48 -11.59 -2.71
N VAL A 21 7.01 -12.06 -1.55
CA VAL A 21 6.16 -13.25 -1.42
C VAL A 21 4.67 -12.93 -1.35
N ASP A 22 4.29 -11.68 -1.67
CA ASP A 22 2.92 -11.20 -1.64
C ASP A 22 2.20 -11.28 -0.27
N ASP A 23 2.95 -11.28 0.84
CA ASP A 23 2.41 -11.25 2.21
C ASP A 23 2.18 -9.80 2.69
N TRP A 24 1.10 -9.20 2.21
CA TRP A 24 0.77 -7.80 2.52
C TRP A 24 0.25 -7.57 3.94
N THR A 25 -0.24 -8.62 4.59
CA THR A 25 -0.61 -8.56 6.01
C THR A 25 0.64 -8.36 6.86
N LEU A 26 1.71 -9.09 6.54
CA LEU A 26 3.01 -8.90 7.19
C LEU A 26 3.62 -7.53 6.84
N VAL A 27 3.52 -7.07 5.59
CA VAL A 27 3.95 -5.71 5.20
C VAL A 27 3.27 -4.65 6.06
N GLU A 28 1.95 -4.72 6.27
CA GLU A 28 1.21 -3.76 7.10
C GLU A 28 1.69 -3.76 8.56
N ARG A 29 1.90 -4.95 9.14
CA ARG A 29 2.42 -5.08 10.52
C ARG A 29 3.82 -4.46 10.65
N ILE A 30 4.69 -4.74 9.68
CA ILE A 30 6.04 -4.17 9.66
C ILE A 30 5.97 -2.65 9.50
N GLN A 31 5.09 -2.14 8.64
CA GLN A 31 4.94 -0.70 8.43
C GLN A 31 4.52 0.04 9.72
N LYS A 32 3.66 -0.56 10.56
CA LYS A 32 3.33 0.00 11.88
C LYS A 32 4.54 0.06 12.81
N ARG A 33 5.35 -1.00 12.86
CA ARG A 33 6.61 -1.02 13.63
C ARG A 33 7.59 0.05 13.12
N ARG A 34 7.71 0.22 11.80
CA ARG A 34 8.57 1.24 11.18
C ARG A 34 8.15 2.65 11.53
N ALA A 35 6.84 2.93 11.58
CA ALA A 35 6.33 4.26 11.96
C ALA A 35 6.83 4.66 13.37
N ALA A 36 6.75 3.76 14.34
CA ALA A 36 7.27 4.00 15.69
C ALA A 36 8.79 4.23 15.73
N LEU A 37 9.55 3.48 14.92
CA LEU A 37 11.00 3.70 14.80
C LEU A 37 11.32 5.06 14.18
N LEU A 38 10.56 5.50 13.18
CA LEU A 38 10.74 6.82 12.55
C LEU A 38 10.39 7.95 13.51
N GLU A 39 9.32 7.82 14.30
CA GLU A 39 8.96 8.80 15.34
C GLU A 39 10.12 8.99 16.33
N GLN A 40 10.67 7.89 16.86
CA GLN A 40 11.84 7.93 17.75
C GLN A 40 13.08 8.55 17.07
N LEU A 41 13.28 8.30 15.77
CA LEU A 41 14.40 8.87 15.01
C LEU A 41 14.27 10.38 14.84
N VAL A 42 13.05 10.87 14.59
CA VAL A 42 12.77 12.31 14.47
C VAL A 42 12.98 13.02 15.80
N GLU A 43 12.53 12.43 16.91
CA GLU A 43 12.75 12.98 18.25
C GLU A 43 14.25 13.10 18.56
N LEU A 44 15.03 12.04 18.32
CA LEU A 44 16.48 12.06 18.55
C LEU A 44 17.22 13.02 17.60
N ALA A 45 16.77 13.14 16.35
CA ALA A 45 17.36 14.05 15.38
C ALA A 45 17.11 15.53 15.70
N ALA A 46 16.10 15.83 16.50
CA ALA A 46 15.85 17.19 17.00
C ALA A 46 16.88 17.61 18.07
N GLU A 47 17.41 16.64 18.83
CA GLU A 47 18.39 16.88 19.90
C GLU A 47 19.83 16.85 19.39
N ALA A 48 20.12 16.02 18.39
CA ALA A 48 21.44 15.88 17.81
C ALA A 48 21.38 15.74 16.29
N PRO A 49 22.17 16.52 15.52
CA PRO A 49 22.23 16.38 14.07
C PRO A 49 22.80 15.01 13.68
N LEU A 50 22.27 14.47 12.58
CA LEU A 50 22.75 13.24 11.97
C LEU A 50 24.20 13.38 11.49
N SER A 51 25.01 12.35 11.70
CA SER A 51 26.28 12.21 10.99
C SER A 51 26.07 11.87 9.50
N GLU A 52 27.09 12.11 8.67
CA GLU A 52 27.00 11.79 7.24
C GLU A 52 26.76 10.29 6.99
N SER A 53 27.39 9.42 7.79
CA SER A 53 27.19 7.96 7.73
C SER A 53 25.74 7.57 8.03
N GLU A 54 25.14 8.18 9.05
CA GLU A 54 23.74 7.94 9.40
C GLU A 54 22.78 8.46 8.33
N ALA A 55 23.09 9.62 7.73
CA ALA A 55 22.34 10.14 6.60
C ALA A 55 22.42 9.21 5.38
N GLU A 56 23.59 8.61 5.10
CA GLU A 56 23.77 7.64 4.02
C GLU A 56 22.98 6.34 4.24
N GLN A 57 22.96 5.85 5.48
CA GLN A 57 22.14 4.71 5.85
C GLN A 57 20.65 5.00 5.65
N LEU A 58 20.17 6.18 6.06
CA LEU A 58 18.78 6.60 5.83
C LEU A 58 18.43 6.75 4.34
N ARG A 59 19.37 7.22 3.51
CA ARG A 59 19.20 7.23 2.04
C ARG A 59 19.02 5.81 1.50
N SER A 60 19.78 4.85 2.01
CA SER A 60 19.67 3.44 1.63
C SER A 60 18.32 2.84 2.04
N VAL A 61 17.84 3.15 3.25
CA VAL A 61 16.49 2.77 3.71
C VAL A 61 15.42 3.31 2.75
N ARG A 62 15.53 4.58 2.34
CA ARG A 62 14.58 5.21 1.41
C ARG A 62 14.55 4.55 0.03
N GLN A 63 15.68 4.05 -0.45
CA GLN A 63 15.73 3.27 -1.70
C GLN A 63 14.92 1.98 -1.57
N LEU A 64 15.09 1.23 -0.47
CA LEU A 64 14.31 0.02 -0.21
C LEU A 64 12.80 0.30 -0.10
N GLU A 65 12.41 1.42 0.53
CA GLU A 65 11.00 1.85 0.58
C GLU A 65 10.42 2.10 -0.80
N THR A 66 11.21 2.71 -1.69
CA THR A 66 10.79 3.00 -3.08
C THR A 66 10.51 1.71 -3.84
N GLU A 67 11.34 0.68 -3.66
CA GLU A 67 11.11 -0.64 -4.25
C GLU A 67 9.80 -1.27 -3.74
N VAL A 68 9.55 -1.24 -2.43
CA VAL A 68 8.30 -1.77 -1.85
C VAL A 68 7.08 -0.99 -2.36
N ALA A 69 7.18 0.34 -2.43
CA ALA A 69 6.11 1.18 -2.96
C ALA A 69 5.78 0.86 -4.42
N SER A 70 6.81 0.63 -5.26
CA SER A 70 6.61 0.24 -6.65
C SER A 70 5.83 -1.08 -6.78
N ARG A 71 6.12 -2.06 -5.92
CA ARG A 71 5.41 -3.34 -5.87
C ARG A 71 3.97 -3.18 -5.43
N ALA A 72 3.72 -2.33 -4.42
CA ALA A 72 2.37 -2.04 -3.95
C ALA A 72 1.51 -1.41 -5.06
N VAL A 73 2.09 -0.47 -5.83
CA VAL A 73 1.44 0.14 -7.00
C VAL A 73 1.12 -0.90 -8.06
N ALA A 74 2.09 -1.74 -8.43
CA ALA A 74 1.89 -2.80 -9.41
C ALA A 74 0.78 -3.79 -9.00
N ARG A 75 0.77 -4.22 -7.73
CA ARG A 75 -0.29 -5.08 -7.19
C ARG A 75 -1.67 -4.42 -7.23
N ARG A 76 -1.76 -3.14 -6.88
CA ARG A 76 -3.02 -2.39 -6.93
C ARG A 76 -3.56 -2.33 -8.36
N GLN A 77 -2.69 -2.10 -9.34
CA GLN A 77 -3.06 -2.10 -10.76
C GLN A 77 -3.56 -3.48 -11.21
N ALA A 78 -2.80 -4.54 -10.92
CA ALA A 78 -3.19 -5.92 -11.25
C ALA A 78 -4.55 -6.30 -10.64
N THR A 79 -4.77 -5.95 -9.37
CA THR A 79 -6.05 -6.19 -8.67
C THR A 79 -7.20 -5.41 -9.31
N GLY A 80 -6.96 -4.14 -9.68
CA GLY A 80 -7.94 -3.31 -10.37
C GLY A 80 -8.31 -3.85 -11.75
N GLU A 81 -7.34 -4.36 -12.51
CA GLU A 81 -7.58 -5.01 -13.79
C GLU A 81 -8.37 -6.31 -13.65
N ALA A 82 -8.03 -7.15 -12.67
CA ALA A 82 -8.76 -8.38 -12.38
C ALA A 82 -10.23 -8.08 -12.05
N LEU A 83 -10.49 -7.05 -11.24
CA LEU A 83 -11.85 -6.63 -10.90
C LEU A 83 -12.62 -6.14 -12.12
N LYS A 84 -11.99 -5.34 -12.99
CA LYS A 84 -12.62 -4.87 -14.25
C LYS A 84 -12.98 -6.03 -15.17
N ARG A 85 -12.10 -7.02 -15.33
CA ARG A 85 -12.37 -8.22 -16.14
C ARG A 85 -13.55 -9.01 -15.59
N GLN A 86 -13.65 -9.16 -14.27
CA GLN A 86 -14.77 -9.82 -13.62
C GLN A 86 -16.10 -9.07 -13.81
N GLN A 87 -16.07 -7.73 -13.78
CA GLN A 87 -17.25 -6.91 -14.03
C GLN A 87 -17.69 -6.93 -15.50
N ALA A 88 -16.74 -6.89 -16.45
CA ALA A 88 -17.03 -6.94 -17.89
C ALA A 88 -17.66 -8.27 -18.32
N GLY A 89 -17.31 -9.39 -17.65
CA GLY A 89 -17.93 -10.69 -17.87
C GLY A 89 -19.28 -10.89 -17.16
N ARG A 90 -19.71 -9.94 -16.31
CA ARG A 90 -20.98 -10.05 -15.58
C ARG A 90 -22.11 -9.57 -16.49
N PRO A 91 -23.09 -10.43 -16.86
CA PRO A 91 -24.21 -9.98 -17.67
C PRO A 91 -24.95 -8.86 -16.92
N PRO A 92 -25.44 -7.82 -17.62
CA PRO A 92 -26.20 -6.75 -16.99
C PRO A 92 -27.35 -7.38 -16.21
N LYS A 93 -27.55 -6.95 -14.95
CA LYS A 93 -28.70 -7.40 -14.15
C LYS A 93 -29.95 -7.13 -14.98
N ARG A 94 -30.58 -8.19 -15.52
CA ARG A 94 -31.86 -8.08 -16.22
C ARG A 94 -32.84 -7.41 -15.25
N LYS A 95 -33.39 -6.26 -15.63
CA LYS A 95 -34.44 -5.61 -14.85
C LYS A 95 -35.58 -6.63 -14.68
N SER A 96 -36.09 -6.75 -13.47
CA SER A 96 -37.26 -7.62 -13.24
C SER A 96 -38.43 -7.06 -14.06
N ARG A 97 -39.30 -7.93 -14.59
CA ARG A 97 -40.53 -7.52 -15.32
C ARG A 97 -41.34 -6.45 -14.56
N MET A 98 -41.27 -6.46 -13.23
CA MET A 98 -41.90 -5.45 -12.38
C MET A 98 -41.28 -4.05 -12.55
N GLN A 99 -39.95 -3.96 -12.70
CA GLN A 99 -39.24 -2.69 -12.89
C GLN A 99 -39.50 -2.09 -14.29
N GLU A 100 -39.60 -2.94 -15.32
CA GLU A 100 -39.99 -2.50 -16.67
C GLU A 100 -41.43 -1.96 -16.71
N ALA A 101 -42.35 -2.55 -15.93
CA ALA A 101 -43.73 -2.08 -15.84
C ALA A 101 -43.88 -0.72 -15.16
N TYR A 102 -42.97 -0.36 -14.23
CA TYR A 102 -42.97 0.94 -13.56
C TYR A 102 -42.26 2.05 -14.35
N GLU A 103 -41.27 1.71 -15.19
CA GLU A 103 -40.58 2.67 -16.07
C GLU A 103 -41.33 2.94 -17.38
N ALA A 104 -42.32 2.10 -17.75
CA ALA A 104 -43.13 2.33 -18.93
C ALA A 104 -43.90 3.66 -18.80
N PRO A 105 -43.65 4.67 -19.66
CA PRO A 105 -44.39 5.92 -19.59
C PRO A 105 -45.86 5.63 -19.89
N LYS A 106 -46.73 6.00 -18.94
CA LYS A 106 -48.19 5.96 -19.13
C LYS A 106 -48.52 6.76 -20.39
N ARG A 107 -48.72 6.06 -21.52
CA ARG A 107 -49.24 6.65 -22.75
C ARG A 107 -50.64 7.17 -22.44
N LYS A 108 -50.75 8.49 -22.27
CA LYS A 108 -52.04 9.18 -22.16
C LYS A 108 -52.78 8.98 -23.49
N ARG A 109 -54.00 8.44 -23.40
CA ARG A 109 -55.01 8.53 -24.45
C ARG A 109 -55.71 9.88 -24.34
#